data_AF-F9PFL7-F1
#
_entry.id   AF-F9PFL7-F1
#
_cell.length_a   1.000
_cell.length_b   1.000
_cell.length_c   1.000
_cell.angle_alpha   90.00
_cell.angle_beta   90.00
_cell.angle_gamma   90.00
#
_symmetry.space_group_name_H-M   'P 1'
#
loop_
_entity.id
_entity.type
_entity.pdbx_description
1 polymer ?
#
loop_
_entity_poly.entity_id
_entity_poly.type
_entity_poly.pdbx_seq_one_letter_code
_entity_poly.pdbx_strand_id
1 'polypeptide(L)'
;MKKKPIYLWVLLVLSAINSALAIVGIFTPVPSKDALRASQENVGTLSAQQIEDAVNYAHQVSESSHSIFNMILIILSAILVVVAFVFLIRKNLQLANYTYVGYALLAIVGLVHDNMNLQDAMQLIKDDTLRLGMEVMSKVTTIIFIVINVIFLGIVFYKIWRQQKELTESQEEELA
;
A
#
# COMPACT_ATOMS: atom_id res chain seq x y z
N MET A 1 -7.80 31.23 -15.41
CA MET A 1 -6.57 30.84 -14.67
C MET A 1 -6.52 29.32 -14.54
N LYS A 2 -5.49 28.64 -15.06
CA LYS A 2 -5.34 27.17 -14.91
C LYS A 2 -5.14 26.83 -13.42
N LYS A 3 -6.09 26.12 -12.81
CA LYS A 3 -6.01 25.73 -11.40
C LYS A 3 -4.83 24.76 -11.21
N LYS A 4 -3.98 25.00 -10.20
CA LYS A 4 -2.88 24.10 -9.87
C LYS A 4 -3.45 22.72 -9.49
N PRO A 5 -2.85 21.60 -9.93
CA PRO A 5 -3.33 20.25 -9.63
C PRO A 5 -2.99 19.83 -8.18
N ILE A 6 -3.46 20.61 -7.19
CA ILE A 6 -3.14 20.41 -5.77
C ILE A 6 -3.56 19.02 -5.29
N TYR A 7 -4.69 18.51 -5.78
CA TYR A 7 -5.17 17.15 -5.45
C TYR A 7 -4.09 16.10 -5.74
N LEU A 8 -3.46 16.14 -6.92
CA LEU A 8 -2.50 15.12 -7.32
C LEU A 8 -1.19 15.25 -6.54
N TRP A 9 -0.78 16.47 -6.18
CA TRP A 9 0.36 16.68 -5.28
C TRP A 9 0.12 16.03 -3.91
N VAL A 10 -1.04 16.25 -3.29
CA VAL A 10 -1.36 15.66 -1.99
C VAL A 10 -1.37 14.14 -2.07
N LEU A 11 -2.05 13.60 -3.08
CA LEU A 11 -2.13 12.16 -3.30
C LEU A 11 -0.74 11.52 -3.52
N LEU A 12 0.11 12.14 -4.34
CA LEU A 12 1.44 11.62 -4.60
C LEU A 12 2.38 11.70 -3.40
N VAL A 13 2.27 12.74 -2.55
CA VAL A 13 3.07 12.83 -1.32
C VAL A 13 2.69 11.72 -0.34
N LEU A 14 1.38 11.46 -0.16
CA LEU A 14 0.91 10.34 0.67
C LEU A 14 1.40 9.00 0.12
N SER A 15 1.31 8.81 -1.20
CA SER A 15 1.84 7.63 -1.87
C SER A 15 3.35 7.47 -1.70
N ALA A 16 4.12 8.56 -1.78
CA ALA A 16 5.56 8.54 -1.62
C ALA A 16 5.99 8.15 -0.22
N ILE A 17 5.29 8.64 0.81
CA ILE A 17 5.53 8.24 2.20
C ILE A 17 5.31 6.73 2.34
N ASN A 18 4.18 6.23 1.84
CA ASN A 18 3.88 4.80 1.88
C ASN A 18 4.93 3.95 1.14
N SER A 19 5.31 4.36 -0.08
CA SER A 19 6.35 3.67 -0.86
C SER A 19 7.71 3.70 -0.17
N ALA A 20 8.10 4.82 0.44
CA ALA A 20 9.37 4.92 1.17
C ALA A 20 9.41 3.95 2.36
N LEU A 21 8.33 3.87 3.14
CA LEU A 21 8.23 2.92 4.26
C LEU A 21 8.32 1.46 3.77
N ALA A 22 7.65 1.13 2.67
CA ALA A 22 7.72 -0.21 2.09
C ALA A 22 9.13 -0.58 1.58
N ILE A 23 9.85 0.38 0.97
CA ILE A 23 11.23 0.18 0.53
C ILE A 23 12.15 -0.10 1.72
N VAL A 24 12.00 0.61 2.84
CA VAL A 24 12.77 0.34 4.07
C VAL A 24 12.56 -1.12 4.53
N GLY A 25 11.34 -1.64 4.38
CA GLY A 25 11.02 -3.04 4.67
C GLY A 25 11.83 -4.05 3.85
N ILE A 26 12.10 -3.77 2.57
CA ILE A 26 12.90 -4.66 1.69
C ILE A 26 14.35 -4.81 2.20
N PHE A 27 14.91 -3.76 2.76
CA PHE A 27 16.30 -3.76 3.24
C PHE A 27 16.44 -4.22 4.70
N THR A 28 15.32 -4.49 5.38
CA THR A 28 15.33 -4.95 6.77
C THR A 28 15.42 -6.47 6.78
N PRO A 29 16.51 -7.08 7.30
CA PRO A 29 16.67 -8.53 7.25
C PRO A 29 15.55 -9.28 7.96
N VAL A 30 15.18 -10.44 7.43
CA VAL A 30 14.29 -11.39 8.12
C VAL A 30 14.94 -11.78 9.46
N PRO A 31 14.30 -11.51 10.61
CA PRO A 31 14.87 -11.83 11.90
C PRO A 31 14.84 -13.35 12.13
N SER A 32 15.89 -13.91 12.72
CA SER A 32 15.90 -15.32 13.10
C SER A 32 14.87 -15.60 14.20
N LYS A 33 14.37 -16.85 14.26
CA LYS A 33 13.46 -17.26 15.33
C LYS A 33 14.05 -17.07 16.73
N ASP A 34 15.36 -17.26 16.89
CA ASP A 34 16.03 -17.05 18.18
C ASP A 34 16.10 -15.57 18.56
N ALA A 35 16.32 -14.67 17.59
CA ALA A 35 16.25 -13.23 17.84
C ALA A 35 14.84 -12.78 18.20
N LEU A 36 13.82 -13.36 17.56
CA LEU A 36 12.41 -13.12 17.89
C LEU A 36 12.00 -13.70 19.25
N ARG A 37 12.57 -14.84 19.67
CA ARG A 37 12.35 -15.40 21.01
C ARG A 37 12.97 -14.50 22.07
N ALA A 38 14.23 -14.10 21.89
CA ALA A 38 14.94 -13.22 22.81
C ALA A 38 14.24 -11.86 22.99
N SER A 39 13.55 -11.35 21.95
CA SER A 39 12.77 -10.10 22.08
C SER A 39 11.49 -10.26 22.89
N GLN A 40 10.99 -11.49 23.07
CA GLN A 40 9.77 -11.81 23.81
C GLN A 40 10.01 -12.36 25.22
N GLU A 41 11.20 -12.87 25.52
CA GLU A 41 11.57 -13.42 26.84
C GLU A 41 11.43 -12.40 27.99
N ASN A 42 11.50 -11.10 27.69
CA ASN A 42 11.30 -10.03 28.67
C ASN A 42 9.82 -9.71 28.94
N VAL A 43 8.89 -10.28 28.17
CA VAL A 43 7.44 -10.13 28.36
C VAL A 43 6.95 -11.23 29.30
N GLY A 44 7.26 -11.08 30.60
CA GLY A 44 7.03 -12.09 31.65
C GLY A 44 5.58 -12.51 31.93
N THR A 45 4.65 -12.17 31.03
CA THR A 45 3.22 -12.48 31.11
C THR A 45 2.76 -13.52 30.09
N LEU A 46 3.61 -13.93 29.14
CA LEU A 46 3.25 -14.89 28.09
C LEU A 46 3.63 -16.33 28.46
N SER A 47 2.74 -17.28 28.16
CA SER A 47 3.07 -18.70 28.24
C SER A 47 4.06 -19.11 27.14
N ALA A 48 4.77 -20.23 27.33
CA ALA A 48 5.69 -20.77 26.33
C ALA A 48 5.03 -21.00 24.96
N GLN A 49 3.75 -21.43 24.96
CA GLN A 49 3.00 -21.61 23.71
C GLN A 49 2.72 -20.27 23.01
N GLN A 50 2.35 -19.22 23.76
CA GLN A 50 2.10 -17.90 23.18
C GLN A 50 3.37 -17.27 22.60
N ILE A 51 4.52 -17.47 23.25
CA ILE A 51 5.82 -17.03 22.73
C ILE A 51 6.12 -17.75 21.40
N GLU A 52 5.96 -19.07 21.36
CA GLU A 52 6.24 -19.85 20.15
C GLU A 52 5.29 -19.50 18.99
N ASP A 53 4.01 -19.30 19.27
CA ASP A 53 3.02 -18.85 18.26
C ASP A 53 3.40 -17.47 17.71
N ALA A 54 3.74 -16.52 18.58
CA ALA A 54 4.14 -15.17 18.19
C ALA A 54 5.46 -15.15 17.38
N VAL A 55 6.44 -15.98 17.75
CA VAL A 55 7.71 -16.14 17.02
C VAL A 55 7.45 -16.70 15.63
N ASN A 56 6.66 -17.78 15.52
CA ASN A 56 6.36 -18.40 14.24
C ASN A 56 5.54 -17.47 13.35
N TYR A 57 4.55 -16.78 13.91
CA TYR A 57 3.78 -15.75 13.22
C TYR A 57 4.69 -14.63 12.69
N ALA A 58 5.51 -14.01 13.54
CA ALA A 58 6.36 -12.89 13.15
C ALA A 58 7.41 -13.28 12.10
N HIS A 59 7.99 -14.48 12.22
CA HIS A 59 8.91 -15.02 11.24
C HIS A 59 8.23 -15.24 9.88
N GLN A 60 7.05 -15.89 9.88
CA GLN A 60 6.30 -16.16 8.66
C GLN A 60 5.87 -14.87 7.96
N VAL A 61 5.39 -13.87 8.70
CA VAL A 61 5.04 -12.55 8.14
C VAL A 61 6.27 -11.90 7.50
N SER A 62 7.41 -11.92 8.20
CA SER A 62 8.65 -11.35 7.67
C SER A 62 9.15 -12.05 6.41
N GLU A 63 9.12 -13.39 6.38
CA GLU A 63 9.47 -14.18 5.19
C GLU A 63 8.54 -13.88 4.01
N SER A 64 7.23 -13.86 4.24
CA SER A 64 6.25 -13.57 3.19
C SER A 64 6.42 -12.15 2.61
N SER A 65 6.71 -11.17 3.46
CA SER A 65 7.04 -9.80 3.02
C SER A 65 8.33 -9.72 2.19
N HIS A 66 9.24 -10.69 2.32
CA HIS A 66 10.45 -10.82 1.52
C HIS A 66 10.29 -11.70 0.28
N SER A 67 9.08 -12.13 -0.05
CA SER A 67 8.85 -12.85 -1.30
C SER A 67 9.18 -12.00 -2.52
N ILE A 68 9.72 -12.62 -3.57
CA ILE A 68 10.08 -11.94 -4.83
C ILE A 68 8.88 -11.18 -5.41
N PHE A 69 7.68 -11.77 -5.31
CA PHE A 69 6.47 -11.14 -5.79
C PHE A 69 6.16 -9.84 -5.02
N ASN A 70 6.24 -9.85 -3.68
CA ASN A 70 6.03 -8.64 -2.89
C ASN A 70 7.10 -7.57 -3.18
N MET A 71 8.37 -7.97 -3.32
CA MET A 71 9.45 -7.03 -3.69
C MET A 71 9.17 -6.35 -5.04
N ILE A 72 8.70 -7.12 -6.05
CA ILE A 72 8.33 -6.58 -7.36
C ILE A 72 7.20 -5.55 -7.22
N LEU A 73 6.16 -5.86 -6.43
CA LEU A 73 5.04 -4.93 -6.21
C LEU A 73 5.50 -3.61 -5.58
N ILE A 74 6.38 -3.68 -4.57
CA ILE A 74 6.91 -2.49 -3.89
C ILE A 74 7.76 -1.66 -4.86
N ILE A 75 8.69 -2.28 -5.59
CA ILE A 75 9.58 -1.59 -6.53
C ILE A 75 8.75 -0.93 -7.65
N LEU A 76 7.80 -1.66 -8.23
CA LEU A 76 6.94 -1.13 -9.28
C LEU A 76 6.07 0.02 -8.78
N SER A 77 5.53 -0.08 -7.57
CA SER A 77 4.76 1.00 -6.95
C SER A 77 5.60 2.26 -6.77
N ALA A 78 6.83 2.11 -6.25
CA ALA A 78 7.75 3.23 -6.08
C ALA A 78 8.10 3.92 -7.42
N ILE A 79 8.36 3.12 -8.46
CA ILE A 79 8.61 3.65 -9.82
C ILE A 79 7.41 4.45 -10.30
N LEU A 80 6.19 3.93 -10.15
CA LEU A 80 4.98 4.63 -10.59
C LEU A 80 4.80 5.98 -9.87
N VAL A 81 5.07 6.05 -8.56
CA VAL A 81 5.04 7.31 -7.81
C VAL A 81 6.05 8.32 -8.38
N VAL A 82 7.30 7.89 -8.60
CA VAL A 82 8.35 8.76 -9.16
C VAL A 82 7.98 9.24 -10.56
N VAL A 83 7.51 8.34 -11.43
CA VAL A 83 7.09 8.66 -12.80
C VAL A 83 5.92 9.66 -12.80
N ALA A 84 4.95 9.48 -11.91
CA ALA A 84 3.83 10.40 -11.77
C ALA A 84 4.28 11.81 -11.31
N PHE A 85 5.24 11.90 -10.37
CA PHE A 85 5.87 13.17 -10.02
C PHE A 85 6.60 13.81 -11.21
N VAL A 86 7.38 13.04 -11.95
CA VAL A 86 8.10 13.55 -13.13
C VAL A 86 7.12 14.14 -14.14
N PHE A 87 6.02 13.44 -14.46
CA PHE A 87 4.99 13.97 -15.35
C PHE A 87 4.31 15.22 -14.79
N LEU A 88 4.03 15.26 -13.49
CA LEU A 88 3.42 16.41 -12.83
C LEU A 88 4.32 17.65 -12.87
N ILE A 89 5.63 17.49 -12.62
CA ILE A 89 6.63 18.56 -12.69
C ILE A 89 6.77 19.06 -14.14
N ARG A 90 6.81 18.13 -15.11
CA ARG A 90 6.83 18.43 -16.55
C ARG A 90 5.51 18.98 -17.10
N LYS A 91 4.52 19.24 -16.24
CA LYS A 91 3.20 19.78 -16.58
C LYS A 91 2.37 18.87 -17.51
N ASN A 92 2.72 17.59 -17.63
CA ASN A 92 1.91 16.60 -18.32
C ASN A 92 0.89 15.98 -17.35
N LEU A 93 -0.19 16.72 -17.11
CA LEU A 93 -1.18 16.36 -16.09
C LEU A 93 -1.98 15.09 -16.43
N GLN A 94 -2.25 14.86 -17.72
CA GLN A 94 -2.96 13.65 -18.16
C GLN A 94 -2.13 12.40 -17.86
N LEU A 95 -0.85 12.37 -18.28
CA LEU A 95 0.02 11.23 -17.98
C LEU A 95 0.24 11.07 -16.47
N ALA A 96 0.41 12.17 -15.72
CA ALA A 96 0.54 12.09 -14.27
C ALA A 96 -0.68 11.43 -13.60
N ASN A 97 -1.90 11.78 -14.05
CA ASN A 97 -3.12 11.15 -13.57
C ASN A 97 -3.19 9.66 -13.95
N TYR A 98 -2.88 9.30 -15.20
CA TYR A 98 -2.92 7.90 -15.63
C TYR A 98 -1.88 7.03 -14.91
N THR A 99 -0.67 7.54 -14.71
CA THR A 99 0.34 6.86 -13.90
C THR A 99 -0.12 6.69 -12.46
N TYR A 100 -0.76 7.71 -11.88
CA TYR A 100 -1.31 7.60 -10.53
C TYR A 100 -2.44 6.57 -10.42
N VAL A 101 -3.31 6.46 -11.42
CA VAL A 101 -4.32 5.39 -11.48
C VAL A 101 -3.64 4.02 -11.47
N GLY A 102 -2.58 3.84 -12.26
CA GLY A 102 -1.78 2.61 -12.25
C GLY A 102 -1.20 2.31 -10.87
N TYR A 103 -0.65 3.31 -10.19
CA TYR A 103 -0.16 3.17 -8.80
C TYR A 103 -1.28 2.74 -7.85
N ALA A 104 -2.43 3.42 -7.87
CA ALA A 104 -3.51 3.16 -6.92
C ALA A 104 -4.13 1.76 -7.12
N LEU A 105 -4.24 1.30 -8.37
CA LEU A 105 -4.66 -0.08 -8.66
C LEU A 105 -3.63 -1.10 -8.15
N LEU A 106 -2.33 -0.83 -8.37
CA LEU A 106 -1.27 -1.70 -7.87
C LEU A 106 -1.22 -1.75 -6.34
N ALA A 107 -1.48 -0.61 -5.67
CA ALA A 107 -1.58 -0.54 -4.22
C ALA A 107 -2.74 -1.40 -3.68
N ILE A 108 -3.89 -1.42 -4.37
CA ILE A 108 -5.00 -2.32 -4.01
C ILE A 108 -4.59 -3.80 -4.16
N VAL A 109 -3.87 -4.15 -5.23
CA VAL A 109 -3.34 -5.52 -5.40
C VAL A 109 -2.39 -5.89 -4.26
N GLY A 110 -1.49 -4.98 -3.89
CA GLY A 110 -0.58 -5.17 -2.75
C GLY A 110 -1.32 -5.41 -1.44
N LEU A 111 -2.33 -4.59 -1.12
CA LEU A 111 -3.14 -4.75 0.09
C LEU A 111 -3.85 -6.11 0.16
N VAL A 112 -4.38 -6.60 -0.96
CA VAL A 112 -5.02 -7.92 -1.02
C VAL A 112 -3.98 -9.02 -0.79
N HIS A 113 -2.82 -8.92 -1.43
CA HIS A 113 -1.75 -9.89 -1.26
C HIS A 113 -1.24 -9.95 0.19
N ASP A 114 -0.94 -8.81 0.80
CA ASP A 114 -0.47 -8.72 2.18
C ASP A 114 -1.47 -9.35 3.15
N ASN A 115 -2.76 -9.09 2.96
CA ASN A 115 -3.80 -9.67 3.79
C ASN A 115 -3.97 -11.19 3.58
N MET A 116 -3.65 -11.74 2.41
CA MET A 116 -3.58 -13.20 2.21
C MET A 116 -2.41 -13.78 3.00
N ASN A 117 -1.21 -13.20 2.89
CA ASN A 117 -0.04 -13.63 3.62
C ASN A 117 -0.23 -13.58 5.15
N LEU A 118 -0.90 -12.53 5.64
CA LEU A 118 -1.24 -12.37 7.05
C LEU A 118 -2.21 -13.45 7.52
N GLN A 119 -3.24 -13.78 6.73
CA GLN A 119 -4.19 -14.84 7.06
C GLN A 119 -3.51 -16.21 7.12
N ASP A 120 -2.58 -16.50 6.21
CA ASP A 120 -1.80 -17.74 6.24
C ASP A 120 -0.94 -17.82 7.50
N ALA A 121 -0.27 -16.72 7.89
CA ALA A 121 0.52 -16.66 9.12
C ALA A 121 -0.33 -16.79 10.38
N MET A 122 -1.57 -16.27 10.39
CA MET A 122 -2.49 -16.36 11.53
C MET A 122 -2.90 -17.81 11.85
N GLN A 123 -2.80 -18.74 10.90
CA GLN A 123 -3.03 -20.16 11.18
C GLN A 123 -2.00 -20.77 12.14
N LEU A 124 -0.88 -20.09 12.37
CA LEU A 124 0.14 -20.49 13.33
C LEU A 124 -0.26 -20.14 14.78
N ILE A 125 -1.27 -19.28 14.98
CA ILE A 125 -1.80 -18.92 16.29
C ILE A 125 -2.82 -19.98 16.71
N LYS A 126 -2.54 -20.69 17.82
CA LYS A 126 -3.40 -21.79 18.28
C LYS A 126 -4.56 -21.35 19.17
N ASP A 127 -4.45 -20.18 19.79
CA ASP A 127 -5.55 -19.61 20.54
C ASP A 127 -6.62 -19.08 19.57
N ASP A 128 -7.77 -19.76 19.54
CA ASP A 128 -8.88 -19.43 18.63
C ASP A 128 -9.42 -18.01 18.82
N THR A 129 -9.45 -17.52 20.06
CA THR A 129 -9.98 -16.18 20.37
C THR A 129 -8.99 -15.11 19.89
N LEU A 130 -7.70 -15.31 20.15
CA LEU A 130 -6.64 -14.42 19.67
C LEU A 130 -6.57 -14.41 18.13
N ARG A 131 -6.59 -15.59 17.50
CA ARG A 131 -6.58 -15.75 16.05
C ARG A 131 -7.75 -15.01 15.41
N LEU A 132 -8.97 -15.24 15.90
CA LEU A 132 -10.17 -14.55 15.39
C LEU A 132 -10.06 -13.02 15.54
N GLY A 133 -9.57 -12.54 16.70
CA GLY A 133 -9.37 -11.12 16.93
C GLY A 133 -8.38 -10.49 15.95
N MET A 134 -7.25 -11.16 15.70
CA MET A 134 -6.24 -10.73 14.72
C MET A 134 -6.80 -10.76 13.29
N GLU A 135 -7.52 -11.80 12.89
CA GLU A 135 -8.12 -11.92 11.56
C GLU A 135 -9.11 -10.80 11.28
N VAL A 136 -10.00 -10.51 12.23
CA VAL A 136 -10.98 -9.41 12.09
C VAL A 136 -10.24 -8.07 11.97
N MET A 137 -9.24 -7.82 12.82
CA MET A 137 -8.45 -6.59 12.78
C MET A 137 -7.74 -6.42 11.42
N SER A 138 -7.11 -7.47 10.90
CA SER A 138 -6.43 -7.44 9.60
C SER A 138 -7.41 -7.16 8.46
N LYS A 139 -8.57 -7.83 8.45
CA LYS A 139 -9.60 -7.63 7.41
C LYS A 139 -10.16 -6.22 7.44
N VAL A 140 -10.52 -5.71 8.62
CA VAL A 140 -11.04 -4.34 8.77
C VAL A 140 -10.00 -3.32 8.31
N THR A 141 -8.74 -3.48 8.72
CA THR A 141 -7.63 -2.60 8.32
C THR A 141 -7.45 -2.62 6.79
N THR A 142 -7.44 -3.80 6.19
CA THR A 142 -7.32 -3.98 4.74
C THR A 142 -8.46 -3.30 3.99
N ILE A 143 -9.70 -3.48 4.44
CA ILE A 143 -10.88 -2.85 3.85
C ILE A 143 -10.77 -1.32 3.90
N ILE A 144 -10.36 -0.75 5.04
CA ILE A 144 -10.18 0.69 5.19
C ILE A 144 -9.19 1.23 4.14
N PHE A 145 -8.03 0.59 4.00
CA PHE A 145 -7.02 1.05 3.03
C PHE A 145 -7.45 0.86 1.57
N ILE A 146 -8.20 -0.20 1.26
CA ILE A 146 -8.80 -0.37 -0.07
C ILE A 146 -9.79 0.76 -0.36
N VAL A 147 -10.70 1.06 0.59
CA VAL A 147 -11.68 2.15 0.44
C VAL A 147 -10.98 3.49 0.22
N ILE A 148 -9.91 3.78 0.96
CA ILE A 148 -9.11 5.00 0.76
C ILE A 148 -8.56 5.07 -0.67
N ASN A 149 -8.00 3.98 -1.20
CA ASN A 149 -7.49 3.96 -2.58
C ASN A 149 -8.62 4.10 -3.61
N VAL A 150 -9.80 3.52 -3.36
CA VAL A 150 -10.99 3.71 -4.21
C VAL A 150 -11.44 5.17 -4.22
N ILE A 151 -11.42 5.85 -3.07
CA ILE A 151 -11.71 7.29 -2.99
C ILE A 151 -10.68 8.09 -3.80
N PHE A 152 -9.40 7.76 -3.69
CA PHE A 152 -8.34 8.42 -4.46
C PHE A 152 -8.56 8.24 -5.96
N LEU A 153 -8.89 7.03 -6.41
CA LEU A 153 -9.27 6.75 -7.80
C LEU A 153 -10.48 7.59 -8.22
N GLY A 154 -11.53 7.67 -7.40
CA GLY A 154 -12.71 8.49 -7.67
C GLY A 154 -12.38 9.97 -7.87
N ILE A 155 -11.52 10.52 -7.01
CA ILE A 155 -11.03 11.91 -7.14
C ILE A 155 -10.29 12.10 -8.48
N VAL A 156 -9.39 11.18 -8.81
CA VAL A 156 -8.55 11.30 -10.01
C VAL A 156 -9.35 11.11 -11.28
N PHE A 157 -10.25 10.13 -11.34
CA PHE A 157 -11.15 9.94 -12.48
C PHE A 157 -12.08 11.14 -12.69
N TYR A 158 -12.65 11.69 -11.61
CA TYR A 158 -13.44 12.91 -11.70
C TYR A 158 -12.63 14.08 -12.28
N LYS A 159 -11.35 14.21 -11.89
CA LYS A 159 -10.47 15.25 -12.41
C LYS A 159 -10.06 15.02 -13.87
N ILE A 160 -9.79 13.78 -14.29
CA ILE A 160 -9.54 13.42 -15.68
C ILE A 160 -10.76 13.79 -16.53
N TRP A 161 -11.95 13.34 -16.14
CA TRP A 161 -13.19 13.61 -16.87
C TRP A 161 -13.43 15.11 -17.06
N ARG A 162 -13.32 15.88 -15.98
CA ARG A 162 -13.47 17.34 -16.03
C ARG A 162 -12.44 18.01 -16.96
N GLN A 163 -11.18 17.56 -16.91
CA GLN A 163 -10.12 18.10 -17.77
C GLN A 163 -10.41 17.82 -19.25
N GLN A 164 -10.85 16.62 -19.59
CA GLN A 164 -11.23 16.27 -20.96
C GLN A 164 -12.40 17.14 -21.45
N LYS A 165 -13.41 17.35 -20.59
CA LYS A 165 -14.54 18.21 -20.93
C LYS A 165 -14.12 19.66 -21.22
N GLU A 166 -13.29 20.24 -20.35
CA GLU A 166 -12.76 21.60 -20.54
C GLU A 166 -11.89 21.72 -21.83
N LEU A 167 -11.16 20.67 -22.19
CA LEU A 167 -10.38 20.60 -23.44
C LEU A 167 -11.29 20.59 -24.67
N THR A 168 -12.34 19.76 -24.67
CA THR A 168 -13.29 19.67 -25.79
C THR A 168 -14.05 20.97 -25.99
N GLU A 169 -14.58 21.58 -24.92
CA GLU A 169 -15.29 22.87 -25.00
C GLU A 169 -14.40 23.98 -25.58
N SER A 170 -13.12 24.04 -25.16
CA SER A 170 -12.19 25.05 -25.71
C SER A 170 -11.86 24.86 -27.19
N GLN A 171 -11.84 23.62 -27.68
CA GLN A 171 -11.61 23.33 -29.09
C GLN A 171 -12.81 23.72 -29.95
N GLU A 172 -14.03 23.51 -29.44
CA GLU A 172 -15.26 23.93 -30.10
C GLU A 172 -15.36 25.46 -30.19
N GLU A 173 -14.97 26.19 -29.13
CA GLU A 173 -14.91 27.67 -29.14
C GLU A 173 -13.87 28.24 -30.12
N GLU A 174 -12.72 27.57 -30.32
CA GLU A 174 -11.71 28.01 -31.29
C GLU A 174 -12.11 27.74 -32.75
N LEU A 175 -13.05 26.81 -32.98
CA LEU A 175 -13.52 26.40 -34.31
C LEU A 175 -14.80 27.14 -34.76
N ALA A 176 -15.45 27.88 -33.86
CA ALA A 176 -16.69 28.64 -34.10
C ALA A 176 -16.43 30.11 -34.43
#